data_AF-A0A7D9J4X7-F1
#
_entry.id   AF-A0A7D9J4X7-F1
#
_cell.length_a   1.000
_cell.length_b   1.000
_cell.length_c   1.000
_cell.angle_alpha   90.00
_cell.angle_beta   90.00
_cell.angle_gamma   90.00
#
_symmetry.space_group_name_H-M   'P 1'
#
loop_
_entity.id
_entity.type
_entity.pdbx_description
1 polymer ?
#
loop_
_entity_poly.entity_id
_entity_poly.type
_entity_poly.pdbx_seq_one_letter_code
_entity_poly.pdbx_strand_id
1 'polypeptide(L)'
;MCRENQHLFCRACITRHLTNSQTCPTCMQKLRIDTLTQAPRAVTNFLCELTIRCDFYDRGCVVLIELGDLENHLKECGFAPVVCSNAGCELVVNQRDLVHHESAVCEQRRVKCHNCAELQQEMDTVKTTLAEMNKKLDDIQDKFAIQNKFESMEKQQEKLSRHEFEDTKFKVVVAGGWNKDSSQLNSVELFDSSRRTWSYLQPMKECRKSASAFVYNNQIIVSGGWTKSNRRPLRTNSMEALQNANQISPLSTWKNFPAKLSGKLSGFSTVVYNDSLIVVGGITDDSYSANISEVSLVHPYTIKMLTKMPRSMGLHAVELFGDKIVIIGGRKTRCINNVLMYDIKKNKCEELAPLPYPVQNVATVKWADNVIVIGGQERDFMALNTVIIYNIKSQKSHWLPPMIYKRSACTAAVVDNTIIVMGGEDEKENILNSVERFSFTHYTWEELPSMHEARKAFTSVAC
;
A
#
# COMPACT_ATOMS: atom_id res chain seq x y z
N MET A 1 77.81 58.56 -5.13
CA MET A 1 78.78 59.33 -5.91
C MET A 1 80.16 59.17 -5.28
N CYS A 2 81.22 59.01 -6.08
CA CYS A 2 82.60 59.04 -5.62
C CYS A 2 82.99 60.49 -5.28
N ARG A 3 83.46 60.76 -4.05
CA ARG A 3 83.63 62.12 -3.53
C ARG A 3 84.75 62.92 -4.23
N GLU A 4 85.85 62.26 -4.60
CA GLU A 4 87.03 62.95 -5.15
C GLU A 4 86.84 63.45 -6.59
N ASN A 5 86.25 62.62 -7.45
CA ASN A 5 86.11 62.91 -8.89
C ASN A 5 84.65 62.93 -9.38
N GLN A 6 83.69 62.99 -8.45
CA GLN A 6 82.25 63.12 -8.72
C GLN A 6 81.63 62.07 -9.66
N HIS A 7 82.22 60.87 -9.76
CA HIS A 7 81.65 59.80 -10.57
C HIS A 7 80.31 59.28 -10.00
N LEU A 8 79.31 59.20 -10.87
CA LEU A 8 77.93 58.80 -10.56
C LEU A 8 77.68 57.36 -10.98
N PHE A 9 76.99 56.61 -10.12
CA PHE A 9 76.70 55.20 -10.35
C PHE A 9 75.31 54.87 -9.80
N CYS A 10 74.63 53.92 -10.45
CA CYS A 10 73.42 53.33 -9.91
C CYS A 10 73.74 52.63 -8.58
N ARG A 11 72.86 52.75 -7.57
CA ARG A 11 73.15 52.19 -6.22
C ARG A 11 73.38 50.68 -6.26
N ALA A 12 72.59 49.94 -7.03
CA ALA A 12 72.77 48.49 -7.18
C ALA A 12 74.14 48.14 -7.79
N CYS A 13 74.53 48.85 -8.85
CA CYS A 13 75.76 48.65 -9.61
C CYS A 13 76.99 48.90 -8.74
N ILE A 14 77.03 50.04 -8.05
CA ILE A 14 78.19 50.40 -7.21
C ILE A 14 78.25 49.56 -5.94
N THR A 15 77.11 49.20 -5.35
CA THR A 15 77.09 48.32 -4.17
C THR A 15 77.65 46.95 -4.53
N ARG A 16 77.25 46.38 -5.67
CA ARG A 16 77.78 45.10 -6.16
C ARG A 16 79.28 45.18 -6.44
N HIS A 17 79.76 46.25 -7.07
CA HIS A 17 81.18 46.44 -7.36
C HIS A 17 82.02 46.58 -6.07
N LEU A 18 81.57 47.41 -5.14
CA LEU A 18 82.26 47.67 -3.87
C LEU A 18 82.27 46.47 -2.91
N THR A 19 81.44 45.47 -3.18
CA THR A 19 81.52 44.18 -2.47
C THR A 19 82.82 43.44 -2.80
N ASN A 20 83.35 43.62 -4.01
CA ASN A 20 84.51 42.89 -4.53
C ASN A 20 85.79 43.75 -4.61
N SER A 21 85.66 45.05 -4.89
CA SER A 21 86.79 45.97 -5.01
C SER A 21 86.49 47.25 -4.23
N GLN A 22 87.29 47.57 -3.21
CA GLN A 22 87.12 48.79 -2.40
C GLN A 22 87.67 50.04 -3.10
N THR A 23 87.44 50.14 -4.41
CA THR A 23 87.90 51.23 -5.26
C THR A 23 86.77 51.72 -6.16
N CYS A 24 86.89 52.97 -6.60
CA CYS A 24 86.00 53.53 -7.61
C CYS A 24 86.29 52.86 -8.97
N PRO A 25 85.27 52.34 -9.68
CA PRO A 25 85.45 51.68 -10.98
C PRO A 25 86.15 52.56 -12.03
N THR A 26 86.02 53.88 -11.92
CA THR A 26 86.47 54.83 -12.95
C THR A 26 87.83 55.45 -12.64
N CYS A 27 88.05 55.93 -11.41
CA CYS A 27 89.32 56.57 -11.03
C CYS A 27 90.23 55.71 -10.16
N MET A 28 89.82 54.48 -9.83
CA MET A 28 90.58 53.52 -9.01
C MET A 28 90.93 53.99 -7.59
N GLN A 29 90.44 55.16 -7.18
CA GLN A 29 90.63 55.70 -5.83
C GLN A 29 89.85 54.89 -4.81
N LYS A 30 90.36 54.81 -3.58
CA LYS A 30 89.76 54.03 -2.49
C LYS A 30 88.35 54.53 -2.21
N LEU A 31 87.35 53.67 -2.38
CA LEU A 31 85.94 54.00 -2.23
C LEU A 31 85.25 52.87 -1.46
N ARG A 32 84.46 53.23 -0.46
CA ARG A 32 83.67 52.31 0.36
C ARG A 32 82.21 52.76 0.40
N ILE A 33 81.31 51.83 0.72
CA ILE A 33 79.86 52.08 0.70
C ILE A 33 79.46 53.23 1.65
N ASP A 34 80.10 53.32 2.81
CA ASP A 34 79.95 54.38 3.82
C ASP A 34 80.49 55.74 3.37
N THR A 35 81.48 55.75 2.48
CA THR A 35 82.07 56.98 1.91
C THR A 35 81.33 57.54 0.69
N LEU A 36 80.29 56.84 0.19
CA LEU A 36 79.49 57.30 -0.94
C LEU A 36 78.62 58.51 -0.55
N THR A 37 78.70 59.58 -1.33
CA THR A 37 77.81 60.74 -1.18
C THR A 37 76.58 60.63 -2.09
N GLN A 38 75.49 61.32 -1.73
CA GLN A 38 74.34 61.44 -2.62
C GLN A 38 74.72 62.20 -3.90
N ALA A 39 74.03 61.89 -5.00
CA ALA A 39 74.18 62.63 -6.24
C ALA A 39 73.70 64.09 -6.04
N PRO A 40 74.27 65.07 -6.77
CA PRO A 40 73.78 66.44 -6.73
C PRO A 40 72.30 66.51 -7.11
N ARG A 41 71.55 67.38 -6.44
CA ARG A 41 70.10 67.55 -6.69
C ARG A 41 69.77 67.82 -8.16
N ALA A 42 70.63 68.55 -8.87
CA ALA A 42 70.46 68.81 -10.30
C ALA A 42 70.40 67.52 -11.14
N VAL A 43 71.22 66.52 -10.81
CA VAL A 43 71.23 65.23 -11.52
C VAL A 43 70.00 64.40 -11.18
N THR A 44 69.61 64.38 -9.90
CA THR A 44 68.39 63.68 -9.46
C THR A 44 67.15 64.29 -10.11
N ASN A 45 67.05 65.62 -10.19
CA ASN A 45 65.95 66.32 -10.86
C ASN A 45 65.91 65.99 -12.36
N PHE A 46 67.07 66.03 -13.04
CA PHE A 46 67.17 65.63 -14.46
C PHE A 46 66.73 64.18 -14.70
N LEU A 47 67.04 63.27 -13.77
CA LEU A 47 66.57 61.88 -13.86
C LEU A 47 65.07 61.76 -13.60
N CYS A 48 64.53 62.53 -12.65
CA CYS A 48 63.09 62.56 -12.38
C CYS A 48 62.28 63.05 -13.58
N GLU A 49 62.80 64.02 -14.35
CA GLU A 49 62.18 64.55 -15.58
C GLU A 49 62.20 63.57 -16.76
N LEU A 50 62.90 62.44 -16.66
CA LEU A 50 62.91 61.44 -17.73
C LEU A 50 61.52 60.84 -17.89
N THR A 51 60.95 61.01 -19.08
CA THR A 51 59.69 60.38 -19.44
C THR A 51 59.88 58.90 -19.73
N ILE A 52 59.24 58.05 -18.94
CA ILE A 52 59.27 56.59 -19.06
C ILE A 52 57.86 56.02 -19.25
N ARG A 53 57.78 54.77 -19.71
CA ARG A 53 56.52 54.02 -19.76
C ARG A 53 56.20 53.47 -18.38
N CYS A 54 54.91 53.39 -18.05
CA CYS A 54 54.43 52.68 -16.86
C CYS A 54 54.86 51.20 -16.87
N ASP A 55 55.16 50.64 -15.69
CA ASP A 55 55.51 49.21 -15.52
C ASP A 55 54.40 48.26 -16.01
N PHE A 56 53.15 48.73 -16.06
CA PHE A 56 52.00 47.96 -16.55
C PHE A 56 51.67 48.22 -18.03
N TYR A 57 52.65 48.70 -18.82
CA TYR A 57 52.49 48.94 -20.26
C TYR A 57 52.01 47.70 -21.01
N ASP A 58 52.59 46.53 -20.70
CA ASP A 58 52.22 45.25 -21.34
C ASP A 58 50.82 44.77 -20.93
N ARG A 59 50.23 45.32 -19.87
CA ARG A 59 48.83 45.09 -19.47
C ARG A 59 47.85 46.12 -20.05
N GLY A 60 48.35 47.10 -20.81
CA GLY A 60 47.55 48.08 -21.54
C GLY A 60 47.70 49.53 -21.08
N CYS A 61 48.57 49.82 -20.10
CA CYS A 61 48.78 51.20 -19.66
C CYS A 61 49.69 51.98 -20.63
N VAL A 62 49.12 52.84 -21.47
CA VAL A 62 49.88 53.63 -22.47
C VAL A 62 50.43 54.96 -21.93
N VAL A 63 50.32 55.22 -20.63
CA VAL A 63 50.71 56.50 -20.03
C VAL A 63 52.23 56.62 -19.98
N LEU A 64 52.72 57.76 -20.47
CA LEU A 64 54.10 58.21 -20.34
C LEU A 64 54.17 59.17 -19.14
N ILE A 65 55.02 58.87 -18.17
CA ILE A 65 55.14 59.62 -16.93
C ILE A 65 56.59 59.95 -16.63
N GLU A 66 56.80 61.04 -15.91
CA GLU A 66 58.10 61.39 -15.36
C GLU A 66 58.52 60.34 -14.32
N LEU A 67 59.78 59.92 -14.35
CA LEU A 67 60.34 58.91 -13.44
C LEU A 67 60.07 59.27 -11.97
N GLY A 68 60.04 60.56 -11.63
CA GLY A 68 59.71 61.05 -10.29
C GLY A 68 58.29 60.72 -9.81
N ASP A 69 57.34 60.58 -10.74
CA ASP A 69 55.92 60.34 -10.45
C ASP A 69 55.49 58.88 -10.66
N LEU A 70 56.41 57.99 -11.05
CA LEU A 70 56.14 56.58 -11.31
C LEU A 70 55.44 55.90 -10.12
N GLU A 71 55.97 56.06 -8.90
CA GLU A 71 55.39 55.40 -7.72
C GLU A 71 53.96 55.86 -7.40
N ASN A 72 53.64 57.12 -7.68
CA ASN A 72 52.28 57.65 -7.47
C ASN A 72 51.33 57.08 -8.51
N HIS A 73 51.76 57.04 -9.77
CA HIS A 73 50.97 56.42 -10.84
C HIS A 73 50.71 54.93 -10.59
N LEU A 74 51.72 54.16 -10.16
CA LEU A 74 51.57 52.70 -9.95
C LEU A 74 50.53 52.35 -8.88
N LYS A 75 50.34 53.20 -7.87
CA LYS A 75 49.32 53.00 -6.81
C LYS A 75 47.89 53.14 -7.33
N GLU A 76 47.67 53.96 -8.36
CA GLU A 76 46.35 54.29 -8.89
C GLU A 76 46.14 53.77 -10.33
N CYS A 77 47.13 53.05 -10.87
CA CYS A 77 47.09 52.58 -12.24
C CYS A 77 45.98 51.54 -12.40
N GLY A 78 44.96 51.87 -13.19
CA GLY A 78 43.85 50.96 -13.46
C GLY A 78 44.26 49.61 -14.08
N PHE A 79 45.48 49.50 -14.62
CA PHE A 79 46.05 48.27 -15.20
C PHE A 79 46.93 47.49 -14.22
N ALA A 80 46.99 47.90 -12.95
CA ALA A 80 47.66 47.16 -11.89
C ALA A 80 46.98 45.78 -11.67
N PRO A 81 47.74 44.70 -11.40
CA PRO A 81 47.20 43.36 -11.20
C PRO A 81 46.53 43.23 -9.84
N VAL A 82 45.27 42.79 -9.85
CA VAL A 82 44.48 42.50 -8.65
C VAL A 82 43.82 41.14 -8.77
N VAL A 83 43.73 40.42 -7.65
CA VAL A 83 43.07 39.10 -7.57
C VAL A 83 41.59 39.30 -7.28
N CYS A 84 40.73 38.48 -7.88
CA CYS A 84 39.30 38.48 -7.61
C CYS A 84 38.97 38.18 -6.13
N SER A 85 37.99 38.90 -5.56
CA SER A 85 37.57 38.71 -4.15
C SER A 85 36.58 37.56 -3.95
N ASN A 86 36.04 36.97 -5.02
CA ASN A 86 35.09 35.86 -4.92
C ASN A 86 35.78 34.58 -4.43
N ALA A 87 35.20 33.94 -3.41
CA ALA A 87 35.76 32.72 -2.82
C ALA A 87 35.91 31.61 -3.87
N GLY A 88 37.15 31.16 -4.10
CA GLY A 88 37.49 30.13 -5.08
C GLY A 88 37.88 30.66 -6.47
N CYS A 89 37.96 31.98 -6.67
CA CYS A 89 38.47 32.58 -7.90
C CYS A 89 39.93 33.05 -7.71
N GLU A 90 40.87 32.47 -8.46
CA GLU A 90 42.30 32.85 -8.42
C GLU A 90 42.72 33.71 -9.62
N LEU A 91 41.76 34.23 -10.40
CA LEU A 91 42.04 35.02 -11.59
C LEU A 91 42.58 36.41 -11.23
N VAL A 92 43.68 36.78 -11.90
CA VAL A 92 44.29 38.11 -11.82
C VAL A 92 43.77 38.98 -12.96
N VAL A 93 43.06 40.05 -12.63
CA VAL A 93 42.47 41.00 -13.58
C VAL A 93 43.13 42.37 -13.46
N ASN A 94 42.78 43.31 -14.34
CA ASN A 94 43.17 44.71 -14.17
C ASN A 94 42.29 45.36 -13.11
N GLN A 95 42.86 46.24 -12.29
CA GLN A 95 42.14 46.95 -11.23
C GLN A 95 40.86 47.64 -11.71
N ARG A 96 40.89 48.22 -12.91
CA ARG A 96 39.72 48.85 -13.55
C ARG A 96 38.58 47.88 -13.91
N ASP A 97 38.90 46.60 -14.13
CA ASP A 97 37.95 45.59 -14.62
C ASP A 97 37.44 44.68 -13.48
N LEU A 98 37.98 44.83 -12.27
CA LEU A 98 37.68 43.97 -11.11
C LEU A 98 36.18 43.92 -10.79
N VAL A 99 35.52 45.08 -10.72
CA VAL A 99 34.09 45.17 -10.38
C VAL A 99 33.22 44.47 -11.42
N HIS A 100 33.55 44.62 -12.70
CA HIS A 100 32.82 43.96 -13.78
C HIS A 100 33.03 42.44 -13.76
N HIS A 101 34.28 42.01 -13.53
CA HIS A 101 34.59 40.60 -13.36
C HIS A 101 33.79 39.99 -12.20
N GLU A 102 33.85 40.58 -11.01
CA GLU A 102 33.21 40.04 -9.80
C GLU A 102 31.68 39.95 -9.90
N SER A 103 31.04 40.94 -10.54
CA SER A 103 29.57 41.04 -10.60
C SER A 103 28.94 40.31 -11.79
N ALA A 104 29.61 40.30 -12.94
CA ALA A 104 29.00 39.84 -14.20
C ALA A 104 29.68 38.63 -14.83
N VAL A 105 30.98 38.43 -14.64
CA VAL A 105 31.77 37.46 -15.42
C VAL A 105 32.25 36.27 -14.59
N CYS A 106 32.56 36.47 -13.30
CA CYS A 106 33.16 35.46 -12.45
C CYS A 106 32.25 34.23 -12.30
N GLU A 107 32.76 33.06 -12.66
CA GLU A 107 32.04 31.78 -12.56
C GLU A 107 31.73 31.39 -11.11
N GLN A 108 32.54 31.88 -10.17
CA GLN A 108 32.37 31.64 -8.73
C GLN A 108 31.52 32.72 -8.04
N ARG A 109 30.82 33.57 -8.81
CA ARG A 109 29.91 34.57 -8.26
C ARG A 109 28.67 33.90 -7.66
N ARG A 110 28.23 34.37 -6.49
CA ARG A 110 26.98 33.88 -5.89
C ARG A 110 25.78 34.60 -6.51
N VAL A 111 24.89 33.84 -7.15
CA VAL A 111 23.63 34.34 -7.70
C VAL A 111 22.46 33.88 -6.81
N LYS A 112 21.53 34.78 -6.49
CA LYS A 112 20.30 34.42 -5.76
C LYS A 112 19.34 33.66 -6.69
N CYS A 113 18.99 32.42 -6.33
CA CYS A 113 18.00 31.62 -7.05
C CYS A 113 16.58 32.16 -6.80
N HIS A 114 15.84 32.43 -7.88
CA HIS A 114 14.49 33.02 -7.80
C HIS A 114 13.34 31.98 -7.78
N ASN A 115 13.60 30.70 -8.11
CA ASN A 115 12.55 29.64 -8.21
C ASN A 115 12.79 28.42 -7.29
N CYS A 116 13.53 28.59 -6.19
CA CYS A 116 13.88 27.46 -5.30
C CYS A 116 12.65 26.77 -4.65
N ALA A 117 11.55 27.51 -4.46
CA ALA A 117 10.33 26.99 -3.82
C ALA A 117 9.54 26.03 -4.75
N GLU A 118 9.43 26.35 -6.04
CA GLU A 118 8.74 25.49 -7.03
C GLU A 118 9.50 24.18 -7.24
N LEU A 119 10.83 24.25 -7.37
CA LEU A 119 11.68 23.07 -7.52
C LEU A 119 11.67 22.16 -6.29
N GLN A 120 11.52 22.72 -5.08
CA GLN A 120 11.33 21.92 -3.86
C GLN A 120 9.99 21.19 -3.86
N GLN A 121 8.92 21.86 -4.30
CA GLN A 121 7.60 21.25 -4.37
C GLN A 121 7.54 20.12 -5.40
N GLU A 122 8.17 20.29 -6.56
CA GLU A 122 8.35 19.23 -7.57
C GLU A 122 9.18 18.06 -7.04
N MET A 123 10.29 18.35 -6.34
CA MET A 123 11.14 17.31 -5.75
C MET A 123 10.39 16.52 -4.66
N ASP A 124 9.54 17.18 -3.87
CA ASP A 124 8.72 16.51 -2.86
C ASP A 124 7.60 15.68 -3.48
N THR A 125 7.01 16.11 -4.61
CA THR A 125 6.07 15.29 -5.39
C THR A 125 6.74 14.08 -6.03
N VAL A 126 7.97 14.24 -6.52
CA VAL A 126 8.78 13.12 -7.04
C VAL A 126 9.12 12.12 -5.93
N LYS A 127 9.44 12.59 -4.72
CA LYS A 127 9.69 11.70 -3.57
C LYS A 127 8.45 10.93 -3.14
N THR A 128 7.28 11.56 -3.09
CA THR A 128 6.04 10.87 -2.71
C THR A 128 5.64 9.84 -3.77
N THR A 129 5.74 10.18 -5.05
CA THR A 129 5.48 9.23 -6.15
C THR A 129 6.49 8.07 -6.15
N LEU A 130 7.78 8.32 -5.91
CA LEU A 130 8.77 7.26 -5.73
C LEU A 130 8.46 6.35 -4.54
N ALA A 131 8.01 6.91 -3.41
CA ALA A 131 7.60 6.12 -2.25
C ALA A 131 6.38 5.23 -2.56
N GLU A 132 5.39 5.76 -3.29
CA GLU A 132 4.25 4.97 -3.76
C GLU A 132 4.65 3.87 -4.76
N MET A 133 5.57 4.17 -5.68
CA MET A 133 6.10 3.19 -6.62
C MET A 133 6.89 2.09 -5.92
N ASN A 134 7.73 2.42 -4.94
CA ASN A 134 8.45 1.44 -4.13
C ASN A 134 7.49 0.52 -3.37
N LYS A 135 6.43 1.07 -2.77
CA LYS A 135 5.39 0.27 -2.12
C LYS A 135 4.70 -0.68 -3.11
N LYS A 136 4.38 -0.22 -4.32
CA LYS A 136 3.83 -1.08 -5.37
C LYS A 136 4.82 -2.16 -5.83
N LEU A 137 6.11 -1.85 -5.87
CA LEU A 137 7.17 -2.82 -6.17
C LEU A 137 7.26 -3.90 -5.10
N ASP A 138 7.19 -3.53 -3.82
CA ASP A 138 7.15 -4.48 -2.71
C ASP A 138 5.91 -5.40 -2.81
N ASP A 139 4.74 -4.83 -3.11
CA ASP A 139 3.50 -5.61 -3.33
C ASP A 139 3.63 -6.59 -4.52
N ILE A 140 4.33 -6.19 -5.59
CA ILE A 140 4.60 -7.05 -6.75
C ILE A 140 5.61 -8.15 -6.38
N GLN A 141 6.66 -7.82 -5.63
CA GLN A 141 7.63 -8.81 -5.15
C GLN A 141 7.00 -9.84 -4.24
N ASP A 142 6.10 -9.44 -3.34
CA ASP A 142 5.33 -10.36 -2.49
C ASP A 142 4.43 -11.28 -3.33
N LYS A 143 3.78 -10.75 -4.38
CA LYS A 143 3.02 -11.57 -5.34
C LYS A 143 3.91 -12.59 -6.06
N PHE A 144 5.08 -12.18 -6.54
CA PHE A 144 6.05 -13.07 -7.19
C PHE A 144 6.61 -14.12 -6.22
N ALA A 145 6.90 -13.75 -4.97
CA ALA A 145 7.39 -14.68 -3.96
C ALA A 145 6.35 -15.77 -3.65
N ILE A 146 5.07 -15.39 -3.59
CA ILE A 146 3.96 -16.32 -3.42
C ILE A 146 3.78 -17.19 -4.65
N GLN A 147 3.83 -16.63 -5.86
CA GLN A 147 3.78 -17.39 -7.11
C GLN A 147 4.93 -18.41 -7.18
N ASN A 148 6.16 -18.03 -6.86
CA ASN A 148 7.31 -18.94 -6.82
C ASN A 148 7.17 -20.03 -5.74
N LYS A 149 6.58 -19.68 -4.58
CA LYS A 149 6.30 -20.64 -3.51
C LYS A 149 5.19 -21.62 -3.92
N PHE A 150 4.20 -21.14 -4.68
CA PHE A 150 3.16 -21.96 -5.30
C PHE A 150 3.72 -22.86 -6.40
N GLU A 151 4.57 -22.37 -7.31
CA GLU A 151 5.25 -23.19 -8.33
C GLU A 151 6.15 -24.27 -7.71
N SER A 152 6.78 -23.96 -6.56
CA SER A 152 7.52 -24.96 -5.79
C SER A 152 6.60 -26.00 -5.14
N MET A 153 5.40 -25.61 -4.73
CA MET A 153 4.38 -26.54 -4.22
C MET A 153 3.78 -27.38 -5.36
N GLU A 154 3.52 -26.80 -6.53
CA GLU A 154 3.10 -27.51 -7.76
C GLU A 154 4.12 -28.59 -8.15
N LYS A 155 5.42 -28.27 -8.18
CA LYS A 155 6.47 -29.25 -8.48
C LYS A 155 6.59 -30.37 -7.44
N GLN A 156 6.20 -30.11 -6.19
CA GLN A 156 6.12 -31.13 -5.14
C GLN A 156 4.84 -31.96 -5.27
N GLN A 157 3.72 -31.35 -5.67
CA GLN A 157 2.41 -31.98 -5.88
C GLN A 157 2.37 -32.83 -7.17
N GLU A 158 2.98 -32.38 -8.27
CA GLU A 158 3.12 -33.13 -9.55
C GLU A 158 3.89 -34.44 -9.36
N LYS A 159 4.86 -34.44 -8.44
CA LYS A 159 5.58 -35.67 -8.05
C LYS A 159 4.73 -36.63 -7.21
N LEU A 160 3.64 -36.16 -6.61
CA LEU A 160 2.67 -36.95 -5.84
C LEU A 160 1.42 -37.33 -6.66
N SER A 161 1.11 -36.62 -7.76
CA SER A 161 -0.04 -36.89 -8.63
C SER A 161 0.34 -37.71 -9.86
N ARG A 162 0.67 -39.00 -9.65
CA ARG A 162 0.42 -40.06 -10.65
C ARG A 162 -0.72 -41.00 -10.24
N HIS A 163 -1.48 -40.60 -9.22
CA HIS A 163 -2.84 -41.09 -9.02
C HIS A 163 -3.78 -40.12 -9.71
N GLU A 164 -4.52 -40.62 -10.70
CA GLU A 164 -5.67 -39.95 -11.30
C GLU A 164 -6.55 -39.40 -10.17
N PHE A 165 -6.73 -38.08 -10.10
CA PHE A 165 -7.72 -37.48 -9.21
C PHE A 165 -9.09 -37.92 -9.72
N GLU A 166 -9.74 -38.85 -9.03
CA GLU A 166 -11.20 -39.01 -9.15
C GLU A 166 -11.83 -37.65 -8.85
N ASP A 167 -12.67 -37.15 -9.76
CA ASP A 167 -13.57 -36.03 -9.47
C ASP A 167 -14.39 -36.41 -8.23
N THR A 168 -13.99 -35.88 -7.07
CA THR A 168 -14.60 -36.26 -5.81
C THR A 168 -16.07 -35.87 -5.84
N LYS A 169 -16.93 -36.84 -5.58
CA LYS A 169 -18.38 -36.65 -5.63
C LYS A 169 -18.84 -35.91 -4.39
N PHE A 170 -19.34 -34.71 -4.59
CA PHE A 170 -19.94 -33.88 -3.57
C PHE A 170 -21.36 -33.43 -3.92
N LYS A 171 -22.08 -33.00 -2.88
CA LYS A 171 -23.39 -32.41 -2.98
C LYS A 171 -23.43 -31.06 -2.30
N VAL A 172 -24.15 -30.11 -2.90
CA VAL A 172 -24.39 -28.80 -2.29
C VAL A 172 -25.88 -28.53 -2.29
N VAL A 173 -26.41 -28.17 -1.12
CA VAL A 173 -27.80 -27.75 -0.97
C VAL A 173 -27.84 -26.25 -0.81
N VAL A 174 -28.71 -25.59 -1.59
CA VAL A 174 -29.01 -24.17 -1.47
C VAL A 174 -30.47 -24.00 -1.04
N ALA A 175 -30.74 -23.07 -0.13
CA ALA A 175 -32.07 -22.89 0.45
C ALA A 175 -32.45 -21.42 0.59
N GLY A 176 -33.67 -21.10 0.16
CA GLY A 176 -34.29 -19.78 0.35
C GLY A 176 -33.67 -18.68 -0.51
N GLY A 177 -33.65 -17.47 0.05
CA GLY A 177 -33.18 -16.24 -0.58
C GLY A 177 -34.27 -15.39 -1.18
N TRP A 178 -33.85 -14.50 -2.09
CA TRP A 178 -34.69 -13.60 -2.85
C TRP A 178 -34.43 -13.83 -4.34
N ASN A 179 -35.48 -14.01 -5.14
CA ASN A 179 -35.37 -14.15 -6.59
C ASN A 179 -35.51 -12.83 -7.35
N LYS A 180 -35.26 -12.90 -8.66
CA LYS A 180 -35.41 -11.80 -9.64
C LYS A 180 -36.79 -11.15 -9.65
N ASP A 181 -37.85 -11.89 -9.32
CA ASP A 181 -39.23 -11.39 -9.28
C ASP A 181 -39.58 -10.70 -7.95
N SER A 182 -38.56 -10.36 -7.15
CA SER A 182 -38.72 -9.78 -5.82
C SER A 182 -39.57 -10.64 -4.87
N SER A 183 -39.53 -11.97 -5.01
CA SER A 183 -40.16 -12.91 -4.08
C SER A 183 -39.16 -13.56 -3.12
N GLN A 184 -39.45 -13.54 -1.83
CA GLN A 184 -38.76 -14.39 -0.84
C GLN A 184 -39.09 -15.87 -1.12
N LEU A 185 -38.05 -16.69 -1.15
CA LEU A 185 -38.10 -18.09 -1.54
C LEU A 185 -38.11 -19.02 -0.33
N ASN A 186 -38.84 -20.12 -0.45
CA ASN A 186 -38.71 -21.32 0.38
C ASN A 186 -38.21 -22.52 -0.44
N SER A 187 -37.96 -22.35 -1.72
CA SER A 187 -37.40 -23.38 -2.61
C SER A 187 -36.00 -23.79 -2.16
N VAL A 188 -35.69 -25.06 -2.43
CA VAL A 188 -34.44 -25.71 -2.07
C VAL A 188 -33.95 -26.47 -3.30
N GLU A 189 -32.69 -26.29 -3.65
CA GLU A 189 -32.06 -27.01 -4.77
C GLU A 189 -30.84 -27.78 -4.30
N LEU A 190 -30.60 -28.92 -4.92
CA LEU A 190 -29.47 -29.81 -4.70
C LEU A 190 -28.63 -29.88 -5.98
N PHE A 191 -27.37 -29.50 -5.88
CA PHE A 191 -26.37 -29.80 -6.89
C PHE A 191 -25.72 -31.14 -6.61
N ASP A 192 -25.75 -32.03 -7.61
CA ASP A 192 -25.00 -33.29 -7.60
C ASP A 192 -23.83 -33.18 -8.59
N SER A 193 -22.61 -33.12 -8.07
CA SER A 193 -21.39 -33.00 -8.88
C SER A 193 -21.17 -34.19 -9.81
N SER A 194 -21.58 -35.40 -9.42
CA SER A 194 -21.44 -36.62 -10.22
C SER A 194 -22.25 -36.53 -11.52
N ARG A 195 -23.39 -35.85 -11.46
CA ARG A 195 -24.29 -35.63 -12.61
C ARG A 195 -24.12 -34.26 -13.24
N ARG A 196 -23.47 -33.33 -12.53
CA ARG A 196 -23.41 -31.90 -12.86
C ARG A 196 -24.81 -31.35 -13.13
N THR A 197 -25.76 -31.68 -12.26
CA THR A 197 -27.16 -31.23 -12.39
C THR A 197 -27.69 -30.67 -11.10
N TRP A 198 -28.52 -29.65 -11.23
CA TRP A 198 -29.39 -29.17 -10.16
C TRP A 198 -30.72 -29.92 -10.17
N SER A 199 -31.24 -30.21 -8.99
CA SER A 199 -32.55 -30.83 -8.79
C SER A 199 -33.28 -30.14 -7.65
N TYR A 200 -34.60 -30.05 -7.73
CA TYR A 200 -35.41 -29.52 -6.62
C TYR A 200 -35.53 -30.55 -5.49
N LEU A 201 -35.42 -30.05 -4.26
CA LEU A 201 -35.83 -30.77 -3.05
C LEU A 201 -37.18 -30.25 -2.57
N GLN A 202 -37.76 -30.89 -1.56
CA GLN A 202 -38.94 -30.32 -0.91
C GLN A 202 -38.64 -28.91 -0.38
N PRO A 203 -39.56 -27.96 -0.59
CA PRO A 203 -39.38 -26.60 -0.13
C PRO A 203 -39.43 -26.55 1.41
N MET A 204 -38.71 -25.57 1.97
CA MET A 204 -38.84 -25.14 3.35
C MET A 204 -40.30 -24.77 3.68
N LYS A 205 -40.67 -24.89 4.95
CA LYS A 205 -42.02 -24.53 5.41
C LYS A 205 -42.25 -23.03 5.32
N GLU A 206 -41.23 -22.27 5.67
CA GLU A 206 -41.23 -20.82 5.65
C GLU A 206 -40.27 -20.33 4.58
N CYS A 207 -40.62 -19.25 3.88
CA CYS A 207 -39.64 -18.55 3.06
C CYS A 207 -38.60 -17.87 3.97
N ARG A 208 -37.33 -17.92 3.57
CA ARG A 208 -36.24 -17.37 4.39
C ARG A 208 -35.24 -16.63 3.53
N LYS A 209 -34.93 -15.38 3.87
CA LYS A 209 -33.75 -14.66 3.34
C LYS A 209 -32.87 -14.11 4.45
N SER A 210 -31.57 -13.96 4.18
CA SER A 210 -30.56 -13.58 5.18
C SER A 210 -30.60 -14.46 6.42
N ALA A 211 -30.89 -15.75 6.21
CA ALA A 211 -30.85 -16.82 7.20
C ALA A 211 -29.45 -17.46 7.22
N SER A 212 -29.18 -18.31 8.21
CA SER A 212 -27.94 -19.08 8.31
C SER A 212 -28.26 -20.57 8.38
N ALA A 213 -27.63 -21.36 7.51
CA ALA A 213 -27.70 -22.81 7.55
C ALA A 213 -26.41 -23.44 8.07
N PHE A 214 -26.58 -24.60 8.68
CA PHE A 214 -25.49 -25.42 9.21
C PHE A 214 -25.91 -26.89 9.21
N VAL A 215 -24.91 -27.79 9.24
CA VAL A 215 -25.14 -29.22 9.38
C VAL A 215 -24.89 -29.63 10.82
N TYR A 216 -25.85 -30.35 11.42
CA TYR A 216 -25.73 -30.89 12.77
C TYR A 216 -26.45 -32.23 12.88
N ASN A 217 -25.81 -33.25 13.47
CA ASN A 217 -26.36 -34.60 13.63
C ASN A 217 -27.04 -35.17 12.36
N ASN A 218 -26.36 -35.06 11.22
CA ASN A 218 -26.85 -35.51 9.90
C ASN A 218 -28.17 -34.81 9.48
N GLN A 219 -28.38 -33.57 9.91
CA GLN A 219 -29.50 -32.72 9.50
C GLN A 219 -28.98 -31.40 8.96
N ILE A 220 -29.60 -30.89 7.89
CA ILE A 220 -29.41 -29.51 7.46
C ILE A 220 -30.40 -28.66 8.22
N ILE A 221 -29.94 -27.68 8.98
CA ILE A 221 -30.79 -26.78 9.76
C ILE A 221 -30.66 -25.38 9.19
N VAL A 222 -31.79 -24.72 8.92
CA VAL A 222 -31.86 -23.32 8.52
C VAL A 222 -32.47 -22.50 9.66
N SER A 223 -31.73 -21.48 10.11
CA SER A 223 -32.06 -20.67 11.27
C SER A 223 -32.33 -19.21 10.90
N GLY A 224 -33.32 -18.62 11.57
CA GLY A 224 -33.61 -17.19 11.53
C GLY A 224 -33.93 -16.65 10.13
N GLY A 225 -33.52 -15.40 9.89
CA GLY A 225 -33.75 -14.67 8.66
C GLY A 225 -35.09 -13.92 8.65
N TRP A 226 -35.45 -13.44 7.47
CA TRP A 226 -36.77 -12.87 7.19
C TRP A 226 -37.70 -13.93 6.64
N THR A 227 -38.91 -14.01 7.18
CA THR A 227 -40.05 -14.73 6.62
C THR A 227 -41.17 -13.76 6.20
N LYS A 228 -42.25 -14.28 5.60
CA LYS A 228 -43.51 -13.59 5.31
C LYS A 228 -44.57 -14.09 6.28
N SER A 229 -45.12 -13.21 7.12
CA SER A 229 -46.40 -13.49 7.81
C SER A 229 -47.41 -12.42 7.41
N ASN A 230 -48.62 -12.85 7.00
CA ASN A 230 -49.69 -11.97 6.48
C ASN A 230 -49.22 -10.96 5.42
N ARG A 231 -48.35 -11.41 4.49
CA ARG A 231 -47.72 -10.61 3.42
C ARG A 231 -46.75 -9.51 3.87
N ARG A 232 -46.40 -9.41 5.16
CA ARG A 232 -45.36 -8.49 5.64
C ARG A 232 -44.05 -9.23 5.93
N PRO A 233 -42.88 -8.70 5.50
CA PRO A 233 -41.59 -9.24 5.90
C PRO A 233 -41.42 -9.11 7.42
N LEU A 234 -41.11 -10.22 8.09
CA LEU A 234 -40.87 -10.27 9.53
C LEU A 234 -39.65 -11.13 9.82
N ARG A 235 -38.81 -10.70 10.76
CA ARG A 235 -37.70 -11.53 11.23
C ARG A 235 -38.21 -12.67 12.09
N THR A 236 -37.53 -13.80 12.03
CA THR A 236 -37.85 -14.98 12.84
C THR A 236 -36.65 -15.42 13.69
N ASN A 237 -36.95 -16.12 14.79
CA ASN A 237 -35.97 -16.84 15.60
C ASN A 237 -36.15 -18.37 15.48
N SER A 238 -37.06 -18.82 14.62
CA SER A 238 -37.35 -20.24 14.40
C SER A 238 -36.26 -20.90 13.56
N MET A 239 -36.16 -22.21 13.73
CA MET A 239 -35.28 -23.09 12.97
C MET A 239 -36.11 -24.21 12.33
N GLU A 240 -35.70 -24.66 11.15
CA GLU A 240 -36.26 -25.84 10.50
C GLU A 240 -35.14 -26.74 9.99
N ALA A 241 -35.39 -28.04 10.00
CA ALA A 241 -34.41 -29.07 9.72
C ALA A 241 -34.87 -30.03 8.62
N LEU A 242 -33.97 -30.33 7.69
CA LEU A 242 -34.08 -31.40 6.72
C LEU A 242 -33.24 -32.59 7.21
N GLN A 243 -33.86 -33.76 7.35
CA GLN A 243 -33.18 -34.96 7.84
C GLN A 243 -32.33 -35.63 6.75
N ASN A 244 -31.31 -36.39 7.19
CA ASN A 244 -30.44 -37.21 6.36
C ASN A 244 -29.59 -36.42 5.37
N ALA A 245 -28.80 -35.46 5.86
CA ALA A 245 -27.91 -34.62 5.05
C ALA A 245 -26.98 -35.44 4.13
N ASN A 246 -26.44 -36.56 4.61
CA ASN A 246 -25.52 -37.42 3.84
C ASN A 246 -26.24 -38.27 2.76
N GLN A 247 -27.57 -38.44 2.88
CA GLN A 247 -28.37 -39.27 1.98
C GLN A 247 -29.67 -38.55 1.61
N ILE A 248 -29.53 -37.32 1.13
CA ILE A 248 -30.68 -36.50 0.75
C ILE A 248 -31.44 -37.14 -0.40
N SER A 249 -32.75 -37.27 -0.19
CA SER A 249 -33.72 -37.70 -1.18
C SER A 249 -34.61 -36.51 -1.58
N PRO A 250 -35.08 -36.44 -2.83
CA PRO A 250 -36.11 -35.47 -3.25
C PRO A 250 -37.41 -35.54 -2.41
N LEU A 251 -37.63 -36.65 -1.70
CA LEU A 251 -38.77 -36.85 -0.80
C LEU A 251 -38.50 -36.41 0.64
N SER A 252 -37.28 -36.01 0.98
CA SER A 252 -36.94 -35.54 2.33
C SER A 252 -37.75 -34.29 2.68
N THR A 253 -38.49 -34.33 3.79
CA THR A 253 -39.36 -33.22 4.22
C THR A 253 -38.76 -32.41 5.35
N TRP A 254 -39.02 -31.10 5.35
CA TRP A 254 -38.63 -30.19 6.43
C TRP A 254 -39.50 -30.37 7.67
N LYS A 255 -38.86 -30.28 8.84
CA LYS A 255 -39.51 -30.30 10.17
C LYS A 255 -39.10 -29.08 10.97
N ASN A 256 -39.96 -28.63 11.90
CA ASN A 256 -39.56 -27.55 12.80
C ASN A 256 -38.51 -28.10 13.76
N PHE A 257 -37.39 -27.39 13.89
CA PHE A 257 -36.37 -27.73 14.87
C PHE A 257 -36.72 -27.04 16.20
N PRO A 258 -36.65 -27.75 17.34
CA PRO A 258 -37.17 -27.25 18.61
C PRO A 258 -36.38 -26.07 19.20
N ALA A 259 -35.07 -25.98 18.93
CA ALA A 259 -34.26 -24.85 19.37
C ALA A 259 -34.66 -23.54 18.68
N LYS A 260 -34.44 -22.42 19.37
CA LYS A 260 -34.72 -21.07 18.85
C LYS A 260 -33.53 -20.15 19.08
N LEU A 261 -33.38 -19.15 18.23
CA LEU A 261 -32.41 -18.08 18.44
C LEU A 261 -32.83 -17.18 19.61
N SER A 262 -31.86 -16.48 20.21
CA SER A 262 -32.07 -15.55 21.33
C SER A 262 -33.04 -14.39 21.02
N GLY A 263 -33.28 -14.13 19.74
CA GLY A 263 -34.23 -13.12 19.27
C GLY A 263 -34.48 -13.28 17.76
N LYS A 264 -35.39 -12.47 17.24
CA LYS A 264 -35.67 -12.41 15.80
C LYS A 264 -34.50 -11.73 15.09
N LEU A 265 -33.77 -12.48 14.27
CA LEU A 265 -32.49 -12.05 13.72
C LEU A 265 -32.44 -12.29 12.21
N SER A 266 -31.76 -11.40 11.50
CA SER A 266 -31.39 -11.56 10.09
C SER A 266 -29.97 -11.06 9.86
N GLY A 267 -29.26 -11.60 8.87
CA GLY A 267 -27.91 -11.13 8.55
C GLY A 267 -26.91 -11.33 9.69
N PHE A 268 -27.19 -12.29 10.56
CA PHE A 268 -26.24 -12.86 11.51
C PHE A 268 -25.56 -14.04 10.86
N SER A 269 -24.49 -14.51 11.48
CA SER A 269 -23.77 -15.68 11.03
C SER A 269 -23.62 -16.67 12.19
N THR A 270 -23.55 -17.96 11.86
CA THR A 270 -23.51 -19.02 12.88
C THR A 270 -22.44 -20.05 12.59
N VAL A 271 -21.95 -20.68 13.66
CA VAL A 271 -21.08 -21.86 13.60
C VAL A 271 -21.53 -22.88 14.63
N VAL A 272 -21.33 -24.16 14.34
CA VAL A 272 -21.59 -25.24 15.29
C VAL A 272 -20.30 -25.54 16.07
N TYR A 273 -20.39 -25.58 17.40
CA TYR A 273 -19.29 -25.89 18.31
C TYR A 273 -19.81 -26.69 19.51
N ASN A 274 -19.33 -27.93 19.70
CA ASN A 274 -19.68 -28.82 20.81
C ASN A 274 -21.19 -28.87 21.15
N ASP A 275 -22.02 -29.34 20.21
CA ASP A 275 -23.49 -29.43 20.36
C ASP A 275 -24.22 -28.09 20.61
N SER A 276 -23.51 -26.98 20.46
CA SER A 276 -24.06 -25.64 20.53
C SER A 276 -23.93 -24.93 19.19
N LEU A 277 -24.88 -24.04 18.93
CA LEU A 277 -24.82 -23.06 17.86
C LEU A 277 -24.33 -21.73 18.43
N ILE A 278 -23.17 -21.27 17.98
CA ILE A 278 -22.68 -19.93 18.29
C ILE A 278 -23.26 -18.95 17.27
N VAL A 279 -23.99 -17.97 17.76
CA VAL A 279 -24.69 -16.95 16.96
C VAL A 279 -23.97 -15.63 17.13
N VAL A 280 -23.50 -15.04 16.02
CA VAL A 280 -22.69 -13.83 16.01
C VAL A 280 -23.46 -12.67 15.39
N GLY A 281 -23.66 -11.61 16.18
CA GLY A 281 -24.20 -10.33 15.74
C GLY A 281 -25.56 -10.41 15.06
N GLY A 282 -25.70 -9.69 13.95
CA GLY A 282 -26.90 -9.65 13.13
C GLY A 282 -27.72 -8.38 13.28
N ILE A 283 -28.93 -8.41 12.71
CA ILE A 283 -29.86 -7.29 12.69
C ILE A 283 -31.17 -7.73 13.33
N THR A 284 -31.57 -7.05 14.39
CA THR A 284 -32.88 -7.19 15.05
C THR A 284 -33.88 -6.19 14.45
N ASP A 285 -35.10 -6.17 14.96
CA ASP A 285 -36.11 -5.18 14.52
C ASP A 285 -35.71 -3.74 14.89
N ASP A 286 -34.99 -3.56 16.00
CA ASP A 286 -34.64 -2.23 16.52
C ASP A 286 -33.22 -1.76 16.16
N SER A 287 -32.25 -2.68 15.98
CA SER A 287 -30.85 -2.30 15.79
C SER A 287 -29.95 -3.41 15.22
N TYR A 288 -28.68 -3.07 15.04
CA TYR A 288 -27.62 -4.06 14.87
C TYR A 288 -27.24 -4.66 16.22
N SER A 289 -26.99 -5.96 16.26
CA SER A 289 -26.57 -6.69 17.46
C SER A 289 -25.05 -6.75 17.53
N ALA A 290 -24.50 -6.57 18.73
CA ALA A 290 -23.11 -6.90 19.05
C ALA A 290 -22.98 -8.27 19.75
N ASN A 291 -24.10 -8.92 20.07
CA ASN A 291 -24.10 -10.08 20.94
C ASN A 291 -23.48 -11.30 20.24
N ILE A 292 -22.71 -12.06 21.01
CA ILE A 292 -22.33 -13.43 20.69
C ILE A 292 -23.07 -14.31 21.70
N SER A 293 -23.94 -15.18 21.22
CA SER A 293 -24.73 -16.08 22.06
C SER A 293 -24.52 -17.54 21.68
N GLU A 294 -24.73 -18.40 22.65
CA GLU A 294 -24.71 -19.85 22.51
C GLU A 294 -26.15 -20.36 22.61
N VAL A 295 -26.55 -21.17 21.64
CA VAL A 295 -27.84 -21.88 21.66
C VAL A 295 -27.54 -23.37 21.69
N SER A 296 -27.91 -24.05 22.76
CA SER A 296 -27.78 -25.52 22.82
C SER A 296 -28.66 -26.16 21.76
N LEU A 297 -28.08 -27.05 20.94
CA LEU A 297 -28.80 -27.84 19.93
C LEU A 297 -29.36 -29.15 20.50
N VAL A 298 -29.12 -29.41 21.78
CA VAL A 298 -29.66 -30.55 22.53
C VAL A 298 -30.65 -30.07 23.60
N HIS A 299 -31.62 -30.91 23.94
CA HIS A 299 -32.58 -30.59 25.00
C HIS A 299 -31.85 -30.27 26.31
N PRO A 300 -32.18 -29.18 27.03
CA PRO A 300 -33.40 -28.37 26.93
C PRO A 300 -33.35 -27.15 26.00
N TYR A 301 -32.38 -27.07 25.08
CA TYR A 301 -32.23 -25.98 24.10
C TYR A 301 -32.04 -24.60 24.75
N THR A 302 -31.20 -24.55 25.78
CA THR A 302 -30.87 -23.33 26.52
C THR A 302 -30.15 -22.31 25.65
N ILE A 303 -30.35 -21.04 26.00
CA ILE A 303 -29.71 -19.91 25.33
C ILE A 303 -28.89 -19.15 26.36
N LYS A 304 -27.62 -18.92 26.06
CA LYS A 304 -26.68 -18.21 26.92
C LYS A 304 -26.03 -17.07 26.15
N MET A 305 -25.97 -15.88 26.75
CA MET A 305 -25.16 -14.80 26.21
C MET A 305 -23.71 -15.04 26.61
N LEU A 306 -22.80 -15.11 25.64
CA LEU A 306 -21.38 -15.35 25.90
C LEU A 306 -20.67 -14.01 26.13
N THR A 307 -20.64 -13.16 25.10
CA THR A 307 -19.97 -11.85 25.15
C THR A 307 -20.59 -10.89 24.14
N LYS A 308 -19.97 -9.72 23.99
CA LYS A 308 -20.29 -8.74 22.94
C LYS A 308 -19.04 -8.44 22.11
N MET A 309 -19.23 -8.34 20.80
CA MET A 309 -18.24 -7.74 19.90
C MET A 309 -18.02 -6.27 20.30
N PRO A 310 -16.82 -5.70 20.04
CA PRO A 310 -16.56 -4.27 20.30
C PRO A 310 -17.52 -3.33 19.58
N ARG A 311 -18.09 -3.79 18.45
CA ARG A 311 -19.06 -3.03 17.64
C ARG A 311 -20.22 -3.93 17.24
N SER A 312 -21.43 -3.38 17.27
CA SER A 312 -22.63 -4.01 16.74
C SER A 312 -22.61 -4.05 15.22
N MET A 313 -22.91 -5.19 14.61
CA MET A 313 -22.79 -5.36 13.15
C MET A 313 -23.61 -6.54 12.62
N GLY A 314 -23.94 -6.47 11.34
CA GLY A 314 -24.63 -7.52 10.59
C GLY A 314 -24.06 -7.63 9.17
N LEU A 315 -24.49 -8.63 8.42
CA LEU A 315 -24.02 -8.93 7.06
C LEU A 315 -22.51 -9.20 6.99
N HIS A 316 -21.96 -9.68 8.09
CA HIS A 316 -20.58 -10.15 8.21
C HIS A 316 -20.55 -11.66 8.01
N ALA A 317 -19.38 -12.20 7.73
CA ALA A 317 -19.18 -13.63 7.63
C ALA A 317 -18.34 -14.15 8.81
N VAL A 318 -18.45 -15.45 9.10
CA VAL A 318 -17.73 -16.08 10.20
C VAL A 318 -17.18 -17.43 9.79
N GLU A 319 -16.03 -17.81 10.33
CA GLU A 319 -15.39 -19.11 10.10
C GLU A 319 -14.81 -19.68 11.41
N LEU A 320 -14.97 -20.99 11.63
CA LEU A 320 -14.51 -21.67 12.83
C LEU A 320 -13.12 -22.32 12.65
N PHE A 321 -12.18 -21.96 13.52
CA PHE A 321 -10.82 -22.48 13.61
C PHE A 321 -10.56 -23.07 15.00
N GLY A 322 -10.87 -24.35 15.16
CA GLY A 322 -10.74 -25.01 16.46
C GLY A 322 -11.71 -24.41 17.47
N ASP A 323 -11.18 -23.72 18.48
CA ASP A 323 -11.95 -23.00 19.51
C ASP A 323 -12.02 -21.48 19.25
N LYS A 324 -11.67 -21.03 18.04
CA LYS A 324 -11.70 -19.62 17.66
C LYS A 324 -12.63 -19.37 16.49
N ILE A 325 -13.38 -18.27 16.55
CA ILE A 325 -14.25 -17.81 15.47
C ILE A 325 -13.65 -16.55 14.87
N VAL A 326 -13.36 -16.57 13.58
CA VAL A 326 -12.93 -15.38 12.84
C VAL A 326 -14.17 -14.72 12.25
N ILE A 327 -14.33 -13.41 12.46
CA ILE A 327 -15.47 -12.60 12.04
C ILE A 327 -14.96 -11.54 11.07
N ILE A 328 -15.52 -11.50 9.87
CA ILE A 328 -14.98 -10.69 8.75
C ILE A 328 -16.02 -9.72 8.22
N GLY A 329 -15.62 -8.46 8.11
CA GLY A 329 -16.36 -7.42 7.39
C GLY A 329 -17.70 -7.08 8.03
N GLY A 330 -18.73 -6.87 7.22
CA GLY A 330 -20.07 -6.50 7.64
C GLY A 330 -20.32 -5.00 7.67
N ARG A 331 -21.45 -4.62 8.27
CA ARG A 331 -21.87 -3.22 8.39
C ARG A 331 -22.55 -2.90 9.72
N LYS A 332 -22.47 -1.62 10.08
CA LYS A 332 -23.38 -0.96 11.04
C LYS A 332 -24.03 0.24 10.38
N THR A 333 -23.24 1.28 10.15
CA THR A 333 -23.61 2.47 9.37
C THR A 333 -22.95 2.47 8.00
N ARG A 334 -21.71 1.99 7.93
CA ARG A 334 -20.92 1.79 6.70
C ARG A 334 -20.31 0.40 6.71
N CYS A 335 -19.84 -0.06 5.55
CA CYS A 335 -19.00 -1.26 5.44
C CYS A 335 -17.74 -1.09 6.28
N ILE A 336 -17.26 -2.18 6.87
CA ILE A 336 -16.02 -2.21 7.65
C ILE A 336 -15.06 -3.25 7.08
N ASN A 337 -13.77 -3.04 7.31
CA ASN A 337 -12.70 -3.98 6.95
C ASN A 337 -12.11 -4.70 8.16
N ASN A 338 -12.68 -4.50 9.35
CA ASN A 338 -12.20 -5.15 10.57
C ASN A 338 -12.31 -6.67 10.47
N VAL A 339 -11.30 -7.34 11.02
CA VAL A 339 -11.30 -8.78 11.28
C VAL A 339 -11.24 -8.94 12.80
N LEU A 340 -12.22 -9.65 13.37
CA LEU A 340 -12.22 -9.99 14.79
C LEU A 340 -11.97 -11.48 14.95
N MET A 341 -11.25 -11.85 16.00
CA MET A 341 -11.15 -13.23 16.45
C MET A 341 -11.80 -13.35 17.83
N TYR A 342 -12.76 -14.25 17.94
CA TYR A 342 -13.41 -14.60 19.20
C TYR A 342 -12.91 -15.95 19.68
N ASP A 343 -12.19 -15.97 20.80
CA ASP A 343 -11.75 -17.19 21.48
C ASP A 343 -12.88 -17.68 22.39
N ILE A 344 -13.50 -18.82 22.02
CA ILE A 344 -14.69 -19.37 22.68
C ILE A 344 -14.36 -19.76 24.13
N LYS A 345 -13.17 -20.34 24.38
CA LYS A 345 -12.77 -20.79 25.72
C LYS A 345 -12.46 -19.63 26.65
N LYS A 346 -11.79 -18.59 26.15
CA LYS A 346 -11.48 -17.38 26.92
C LYS A 346 -12.66 -16.41 26.97
N ASN A 347 -13.69 -16.64 26.17
CA ASN A 347 -14.85 -15.79 26.00
C ASN A 347 -14.47 -14.31 25.71
N LYS A 348 -13.50 -14.11 24.82
CA LYS A 348 -12.92 -12.79 24.55
C LYS A 348 -12.76 -12.55 23.05
N CYS A 349 -13.09 -11.34 22.62
CA CYS A 349 -12.82 -10.85 21.27
C CYS A 349 -11.48 -10.10 21.22
N GLU A 350 -10.72 -10.30 20.15
CA GLU A 350 -9.54 -9.53 19.81
C GLU A 350 -9.62 -9.02 18.37
N GLU A 351 -9.09 -7.83 18.11
CA GLU A 351 -8.96 -7.29 16.76
C GLU A 351 -7.69 -7.84 16.11
N LEU A 352 -7.83 -8.35 14.88
CA LEU A 352 -6.72 -8.73 14.02
C LEU A 352 -6.46 -7.65 12.97
N ALA A 353 -5.35 -7.78 12.22
CA ALA A 353 -5.07 -6.89 11.10
C ALA A 353 -6.24 -6.88 10.10
N PRO A 354 -6.67 -5.70 9.65
CA PRO A 354 -7.87 -5.55 8.84
C PRO A 354 -7.66 -6.06 7.41
N LEU A 355 -8.78 -6.24 6.70
CA LEU A 355 -8.76 -6.45 5.24
C LEU A 355 -8.29 -5.18 4.51
N PRO A 356 -7.77 -5.32 3.27
CA PRO A 356 -7.35 -4.18 2.44
C PRO A 356 -8.46 -3.16 2.14
N TYR A 357 -9.72 -3.59 2.16
CA TYR A 357 -10.88 -2.75 1.88
C TYR A 357 -12.10 -3.17 2.71
N PRO A 358 -13.06 -2.25 2.96
CA PRO A 358 -14.26 -2.53 3.72
C PRO A 358 -15.28 -3.31 2.91
N VAL A 359 -15.89 -4.34 3.50
CA VAL A 359 -16.76 -5.25 2.75
C VAL A 359 -17.91 -5.77 3.61
N GLN A 360 -19.07 -6.02 3.00
CA GLN A 360 -20.23 -6.67 3.61
C GLN A 360 -20.85 -7.66 2.61
N ASN A 361 -21.77 -8.53 3.06
CA ASN A 361 -22.43 -9.52 2.20
C ASN A 361 -21.45 -10.40 1.41
N VAL A 362 -20.29 -10.68 2.00
CA VAL A 362 -19.28 -11.58 1.44
C VAL A 362 -19.71 -13.02 1.65
N ALA A 363 -19.29 -13.89 0.74
CA ALA A 363 -19.14 -15.30 1.05
C ALA A 363 -17.77 -15.51 1.70
N THR A 364 -17.68 -16.41 2.67
CA THR A 364 -16.41 -16.92 3.18
C THR A 364 -16.36 -18.42 3.12
N VAL A 365 -15.15 -18.93 3.00
CA VAL A 365 -14.86 -20.35 3.19
C VAL A 365 -13.54 -20.51 3.95
N LYS A 366 -13.48 -21.49 4.83
CA LYS A 366 -12.25 -21.92 5.47
C LYS A 366 -11.43 -22.79 4.52
N TRP A 367 -10.13 -22.48 4.40
CA TRP A 367 -9.17 -23.28 3.64
C TRP A 367 -7.85 -23.39 4.39
N ALA A 368 -7.57 -24.56 4.97
CA ALA A 368 -6.47 -24.78 5.90
C ALA A 368 -6.47 -23.75 7.06
N ASP A 369 -5.38 -22.99 7.20
CA ASP A 369 -5.22 -21.89 8.19
C ASP A 369 -5.68 -20.52 7.64
N ASN A 370 -6.40 -20.50 6.53
CA ASN A 370 -6.82 -19.27 5.86
C ASN A 370 -8.34 -19.15 5.79
N VAL A 371 -8.80 -17.91 5.77
CA VAL A 371 -10.17 -17.57 5.36
C VAL A 371 -10.10 -16.98 3.97
N ILE A 372 -10.93 -17.50 3.06
CA ILE A 372 -11.07 -16.93 1.73
C ILE A 372 -12.33 -16.09 1.72
N VAL A 373 -12.16 -14.81 1.41
CA VAL A 373 -13.22 -13.79 1.34
C VAL A 373 -13.55 -13.56 -0.11
N ILE A 374 -14.82 -13.77 -0.47
CA ILE A 374 -15.27 -13.89 -1.85
C ILE A 374 -16.37 -12.87 -2.11
N GLY A 375 -16.12 -11.99 -3.08
CA GLY A 375 -17.06 -10.98 -3.56
C GLY A 375 -17.50 -10.00 -2.47
N GLY A 376 -18.81 -9.84 -2.32
CA GLY A 376 -19.44 -8.88 -1.43
C GLY A 376 -19.69 -7.54 -2.10
N GLN A 377 -19.87 -6.52 -1.28
CA GLN A 377 -20.10 -5.14 -1.75
C GLN A 377 -19.34 -4.13 -0.89
N GLU A 378 -18.86 -3.08 -1.54
CA GLU A 378 -18.21 -1.94 -0.90
C GLU A 378 -19.21 -0.82 -0.56
N ARG A 379 -18.73 0.42 -0.32
CA ARG A 379 -19.53 1.55 0.17
C ARG A 379 -20.62 2.02 -0.81
N ASP A 380 -20.40 1.86 -2.11
CA ASP A 380 -21.33 2.34 -3.16
C ASP A 380 -22.27 1.24 -3.67
N PHE A 381 -22.49 0.18 -2.88
CA PHE A 381 -23.33 -0.97 -3.23
C PHE A 381 -22.89 -1.75 -4.49
N MET A 382 -21.70 -1.45 -5.00
CA MET A 382 -21.11 -2.15 -6.14
C MET A 382 -20.68 -3.56 -5.71
N ALA A 383 -21.25 -4.56 -6.38
CA ALA A 383 -20.84 -5.95 -6.21
C ALA A 383 -19.37 -6.14 -6.65
N LEU A 384 -18.65 -6.99 -5.94
CA LEU A 384 -17.24 -7.27 -6.20
C LEU A 384 -17.07 -8.67 -6.80
N ASN A 385 -16.11 -8.84 -7.70
CA ASN A 385 -15.60 -10.16 -8.11
C ASN A 385 -14.26 -10.49 -7.43
N THR A 386 -13.83 -9.64 -6.51
CA THR A 386 -12.60 -9.77 -5.76
C THR A 386 -12.60 -11.01 -4.88
N VAL A 387 -11.44 -11.67 -4.81
CA VAL A 387 -11.22 -12.81 -3.92
C VAL A 387 -9.92 -12.57 -3.15
N ILE A 388 -9.99 -12.67 -1.83
CA ILE A 388 -8.83 -12.50 -0.93
C ILE A 388 -8.65 -13.77 -0.11
N ILE A 389 -7.41 -14.22 0.02
CA ILE A 389 -7.01 -15.19 1.04
C ILE A 389 -6.38 -14.46 2.23
N TYR A 390 -6.95 -14.63 3.41
CA TYR A 390 -6.48 -14.05 4.67
C TYR A 390 -5.94 -15.14 5.58
N ASN A 391 -4.64 -15.07 5.92
CA ASN A 391 -4.04 -16.02 6.84
C ASN A 391 -4.23 -15.56 8.29
N ILE A 392 -4.86 -16.37 9.12
CA ILE A 392 -5.24 -15.98 10.48
C ILE A 392 -4.03 -15.89 11.43
N LYS A 393 -2.93 -16.59 11.12
CA LYS A 393 -1.73 -16.64 11.96
C LYS A 393 -0.79 -15.47 11.66
N SER A 394 -0.52 -15.21 10.39
CA SER A 394 0.33 -14.10 9.95
C SER A 394 -0.42 -12.77 9.85
N GLN A 395 -1.76 -12.80 9.86
CA GLN A 395 -2.65 -11.66 9.70
C GLN A 395 -2.40 -10.89 8.38
N LYS A 396 -1.90 -11.60 7.35
CA LYS A 396 -1.67 -11.04 6.02
C LYS A 396 -2.75 -11.49 5.04
N SER A 397 -3.14 -10.59 4.15
CA SER A 397 -4.08 -10.83 3.06
C SER A 397 -3.36 -10.84 1.71
N HIS A 398 -3.77 -11.74 0.81
CA HIS A 398 -3.30 -11.77 -0.58
C HIS A 398 -4.48 -11.90 -1.53
N TRP A 399 -4.31 -11.41 -2.74
CA TRP A 399 -5.33 -11.45 -3.79
C TRP A 399 -5.27 -12.78 -4.53
N LEU A 400 -6.41 -13.45 -4.67
CA LEU A 400 -6.59 -14.58 -5.57
C LEU A 400 -7.17 -14.07 -6.91
N PRO A 401 -7.15 -14.89 -7.97
CA PRO A 401 -7.79 -14.56 -9.24
C PRO A 401 -9.25 -14.15 -9.01
N PRO A 402 -9.72 -13.08 -9.66
CA PRO A 402 -11.09 -12.61 -9.48
C PRO A 402 -12.08 -13.60 -10.11
N MET A 403 -13.29 -13.67 -9.55
CA MET A 403 -14.41 -14.41 -10.14
C MET A 403 -14.76 -13.87 -11.54
N ILE A 404 -15.38 -14.70 -12.37
CA ILE A 404 -15.90 -14.32 -13.69
C ILE A 404 -17.00 -13.26 -13.52
N TYR A 405 -17.90 -13.47 -12.56
CA TYR A 405 -18.99 -12.54 -12.26
C TYR A 405 -18.78 -11.80 -10.94
N LYS A 406 -19.19 -10.53 -10.90
CA LYS A 406 -19.28 -9.75 -9.66
C LYS A 406 -20.50 -10.19 -8.87
N ARG A 407 -20.34 -10.43 -7.56
CA ARG A 407 -21.37 -11.02 -6.72
C ARG A 407 -21.36 -10.42 -5.32
N SER A 408 -22.49 -9.86 -4.90
CA SER A 408 -22.79 -9.60 -3.48
C SER A 408 -23.90 -10.53 -2.99
N ALA A 409 -23.92 -10.83 -1.69
CA ALA A 409 -24.92 -11.69 -1.06
C ALA A 409 -25.04 -13.08 -1.74
N CYS A 410 -23.93 -13.56 -2.28
CA CYS A 410 -23.73 -14.92 -2.77
C CYS A 410 -23.43 -15.87 -1.60
N THR A 411 -23.32 -17.15 -1.92
CA THR A 411 -22.84 -18.17 -0.98
C THR A 411 -21.66 -18.91 -1.60
N ALA A 412 -20.80 -19.48 -0.76
CA ALA A 412 -19.71 -20.31 -1.21
C ALA A 412 -19.57 -21.56 -0.35
N ALA A 413 -19.01 -22.61 -0.95
CA ALA A 413 -18.65 -23.85 -0.28
C ALA A 413 -17.25 -24.29 -0.74
N VAL A 414 -16.50 -24.94 0.15
CA VAL A 414 -15.25 -25.64 -0.22
C VAL A 414 -15.52 -27.13 -0.21
N VAL A 415 -15.19 -27.79 -1.32
CA VAL A 415 -15.22 -29.24 -1.44
C VAL A 415 -13.94 -29.69 -2.14
N ASP A 416 -13.19 -30.61 -1.53
CA ASP A 416 -11.98 -31.23 -2.10
C ASP A 416 -11.05 -30.25 -2.79
N ASN A 417 -10.66 -29.20 -2.06
CA ASN A 417 -9.75 -28.18 -2.57
C ASN A 417 -10.29 -27.44 -3.82
N THR A 418 -11.60 -27.30 -3.92
CA THR A 418 -12.30 -26.50 -4.92
C THR A 418 -13.29 -25.58 -4.20
N ILE A 419 -13.28 -24.30 -4.56
CA ILE A 419 -14.27 -23.34 -4.07
C ILE A 419 -15.41 -23.31 -5.07
N ILE A 420 -16.66 -23.33 -4.61
CA ILE A 420 -17.84 -23.18 -5.43
C ILE A 420 -18.59 -21.95 -4.95
N VAL A 421 -18.86 -21.02 -5.87
CA VAL A 421 -19.58 -19.78 -5.58
C VAL A 421 -20.89 -19.78 -6.35
N MET A 422 -21.99 -19.49 -5.65
CA MET A 422 -23.33 -19.64 -6.19
C MET A 422 -24.12 -18.34 -6.04
N GLY A 423 -24.82 -17.95 -7.11
CA GLY A 423 -25.81 -16.88 -7.12
C GLY A 423 -25.28 -15.52 -6.64
N GLY A 424 -26.14 -14.78 -5.93
CA GLY A 424 -25.88 -13.42 -5.50
C GLY A 424 -26.50 -12.38 -6.43
N GLU A 425 -25.99 -11.16 -6.32
CA GLU A 425 -26.41 -10.00 -7.10
C GLU A 425 -25.20 -9.33 -7.72
N ASP A 426 -25.31 -8.97 -9.01
CA ASP A 426 -24.26 -8.26 -9.73
C ASP A 426 -24.32 -6.74 -9.49
N GLU A 427 -23.40 -6.01 -10.13
CA GLU A 427 -23.30 -4.55 -10.04
C GLU A 427 -24.47 -3.79 -10.68
N LYS A 428 -25.29 -4.48 -11.48
CA LYS A 428 -26.49 -3.95 -12.15
C LYS A 428 -27.77 -4.38 -11.42
N GLU A 429 -27.65 -4.91 -10.21
CA GLU A 429 -28.74 -5.45 -9.39
C GLU A 429 -29.45 -6.67 -10.02
N ASN A 430 -28.82 -7.35 -10.99
CA ASN A 430 -29.34 -8.60 -11.50
C ASN A 430 -29.08 -9.71 -10.49
N ILE A 431 -30.14 -10.42 -10.13
CA ILE A 431 -30.02 -11.61 -9.30
C ILE A 431 -29.54 -12.77 -10.18
N LEU A 432 -28.46 -13.41 -9.75
CA LEU A 432 -27.74 -14.43 -10.52
C LEU A 432 -28.20 -15.83 -10.13
N ASN A 433 -28.26 -16.72 -11.13
CA ASN A 433 -28.31 -18.18 -10.95
C ASN A 433 -27.01 -18.87 -11.38
N SER A 434 -26.04 -18.12 -11.91
CA SER A 434 -24.76 -18.67 -12.34
C SER A 434 -23.98 -19.22 -11.16
N VAL A 435 -23.21 -20.27 -11.43
CA VAL A 435 -22.36 -20.97 -10.47
C VAL A 435 -20.97 -21.04 -11.06
N GLU A 436 -19.96 -20.78 -10.25
CA GLU A 436 -18.57 -20.84 -10.68
C GLU A 436 -17.77 -21.66 -9.69
N ARG A 437 -16.73 -22.34 -10.17
CA ARG A 437 -15.76 -23.02 -9.33
C ARG A 437 -14.36 -22.44 -9.52
N PHE A 438 -13.60 -22.39 -8.44
CA PHE A 438 -12.18 -22.07 -8.46
C PHE A 438 -11.38 -23.32 -8.17
N SER A 439 -10.49 -23.69 -9.09
CA SER A 439 -9.55 -24.78 -8.92
C SER A 439 -8.24 -24.24 -8.36
N PHE A 440 -7.82 -24.71 -7.17
CA PHE A 440 -6.48 -24.42 -6.67
C PHE A 440 -5.37 -25.09 -7.49
N THR A 441 -5.69 -26.11 -8.27
CA THR A 441 -4.75 -26.82 -9.16
C THR A 441 -4.43 -26.00 -10.41
N HIS A 442 -5.43 -25.35 -11.00
CA HIS A 442 -5.25 -24.58 -12.25
C HIS A 442 -5.22 -23.07 -12.01
N TYR A 443 -5.55 -22.64 -10.79
CA TYR A 443 -5.63 -21.24 -10.39
C TYR A 443 -6.57 -20.39 -11.27
N THR A 444 -7.66 -21.01 -11.72
CA THR A 444 -8.64 -20.44 -12.65
C THR A 444 -10.05 -20.63 -12.15
N TRP A 445 -10.93 -19.73 -12.59
CA TRP A 445 -12.37 -19.84 -12.43
C TRP A 445 -13.00 -20.49 -13.66
N GLU A 446 -13.96 -21.39 -13.43
CA GLU A 446 -14.72 -22.07 -14.46
C GLU A 446 -16.21 -22.02 -14.14
N GLU A 447 -17.05 -21.92 -15.17
CA GLU A 447 -18.49 -22.01 -14.98
C GLU A 447 -18.92 -23.45 -14.67
N LEU A 448 -19.85 -23.56 -13.72
CA LEU A 448 -20.62 -24.77 -13.47
C LEU A 448 -22.07 -24.56 -13.94
N PRO A 449 -22.84 -25.65 -14.11
CA PRO A 449 -24.25 -25.56 -14.44
C PRO A 449 -24.99 -24.61 -13.49
N SER A 450 -25.75 -23.69 -14.05
CA SER A 450 -26.52 -22.70 -13.30
C SER A 450 -27.63 -23.34 -12.48
N MET A 451 -27.96 -22.73 -11.34
CA MET A 451 -29.15 -23.06 -10.56
C MET A 451 -30.42 -22.83 -11.39
N HIS A 452 -31.50 -23.52 -11.06
CA HIS A 452 -32.78 -23.32 -11.72
C HIS A 452 -33.37 -21.95 -11.40
N GLU A 453 -33.32 -21.54 -10.13
CA GLU A 453 -33.76 -20.20 -9.72
C GLU A 453 -32.55 -19.29 -9.45
N ALA A 454 -32.67 -18.03 -9.86
CA ALA A 454 -31.75 -16.98 -9.46
C ALA A 454 -32.01 -16.56 -8.02
N ARG A 455 -30.97 -16.45 -7.19
CA ARG A 455 -31.10 -16.23 -5.74
C ARG A 455 -30.02 -15.32 -5.21
N LYS A 456 -30.37 -14.36 -4.34
CA LYS A 456 -29.44 -13.64 -3.45
C LYS A 456 -29.85 -13.77 -1.98
N ALA A 457 -28.91 -13.55 -1.06
CA ALA A 457 -29.14 -13.64 0.39
C ALA A 457 -29.78 -14.97 0.83
N PHE A 458 -29.44 -16.05 0.13
CA PHE A 458 -29.79 -17.42 0.46
C PHE A 458 -28.68 -18.05 1.30
N THR A 459 -28.85 -19.32 1.65
CA THR A 459 -27.85 -20.07 2.40
C THR A 459 -27.50 -21.37 1.69
N SER A 460 -26.28 -21.87 1.88
CA SER A 460 -25.80 -23.12 1.30
C SER A 460 -25.10 -23.98 2.33
N VAL A 461 -25.16 -25.30 2.14
CA VAL A 461 -24.36 -26.27 2.88
C VAL A 461 -23.81 -27.32 1.92
N ALA A 462 -22.54 -27.70 2.11
CA ALA A 462 -21.98 -28.89 1.47
C ALA A 462 -22.36 -30.14 2.30
N CYS A 463 -22.65 -31.25 1.63
CA CYS A 463 -23.13 -32.50 2.22
C CYS A 463 -22.26 -33.68 1.80
#